data_AF-A0A7C7RG74-F1
#
_entry.id   AF-A0A7C7RG74-F1
#
_cell.length_a   1.000
_cell.length_b   1.000
_cell.length_c   1.000
_cell.angle_alpha   90.00
_cell.angle_beta   90.00
_cell.angle_gamma   90.00
#
_symmetry.space_group_name_H-M   'P 1'
#
loop_
_entity.id
_entity.type
_entity.pdbx_description
1 polymer ?
#
loop_
_entity_poly.entity_id
_entity_poly.type
_entity_poly.pdbx_seq_one_letter_code
_entity_poly.pdbx_strand_id
1 'polypeptide(L)'
;ISIDLKAKRFTVGDIVVKEGDVISIDGTTGRVFLGEVPMIDPQMTPELSKLLSWADQVKRLGVWANADYPRDAARAREFGAEGIGLCRTEHMFMEQERLPIVQEMILSRDPEQRRAVLAKLLPLQREDFKGIFRVMSGLPVIIRLIDPPLHEFLPDHDELLIQVTQMRIKSPGSEELVEKEKMLAAVEGMREQNPMLGLRGCRLGLIMPEINEMQVRAIIEAACEAKRDGIDVHPEIMIPLVGHVNELKAVRQQLEKVARQVMEEQRIEVDYKFGTMIEIPRAALTAGEIGSVADFFSFGTNDLTQTTFGVSRDDAEAKFLMKYIEEGILSENPFQTIDIDGVGLLIEMAVKAGRQSNPDLEIGICGEHGGDPKSIEFCHKVGLNYVSCSPFRVPIARLAAAHTALNEKRC
;
A
#
# COMPACT_ATOMS: atom_id res chain seq x y z
N ILE A 1 26.43 -11.57 -15.61
CA ILE A 1 26.92 -10.79 -14.46
C ILE A 1 27.42 -11.77 -13.41
N SER A 2 28.58 -11.54 -12.81
CA SER A 2 29.11 -12.35 -11.72
C SER A 2 29.15 -11.52 -10.44
N ILE A 3 28.55 -11.99 -9.35
CA ILE A 3 28.44 -11.26 -8.08
C ILE A 3 29.32 -11.94 -7.05
N ASP A 4 30.19 -11.17 -6.40
CA ASP A 4 31.04 -11.60 -5.30
C ASP A 4 30.58 -10.88 -4.02
N LEU A 5 29.72 -11.55 -3.27
CA LEU A 5 29.13 -11.03 -2.04
C LEU A 5 30.18 -10.79 -0.94
N LYS A 6 31.28 -11.55 -0.92
CA LYS A 6 32.34 -11.39 0.08
C LYS A 6 33.20 -10.17 -0.21
N ALA A 7 33.57 -9.97 -1.47
CA ALA A 7 34.32 -8.80 -1.91
C ALA A 7 33.43 -7.58 -2.19
N LYS A 8 32.11 -7.70 -1.98
CA LYS A 8 31.11 -6.64 -2.14
C LYS A 8 31.25 -5.96 -3.52
N ARG A 9 31.29 -6.77 -4.59
CA ARG A 9 31.47 -6.31 -5.98
C ARG A 9 30.72 -7.19 -6.97
N PHE A 10 30.41 -6.65 -8.14
CA PHE A 10 29.94 -7.44 -9.28
C PHE A 10 30.75 -7.14 -10.54
N THR A 11 30.73 -8.08 -11.48
CA THR A 11 31.49 -8.01 -12.73
C THR A 11 30.59 -8.24 -13.94
N VAL A 12 30.72 -7.39 -14.95
CA VAL A 12 30.02 -7.47 -16.23
C VAL A 12 31.05 -7.39 -17.36
N GLY A 13 31.41 -8.54 -17.95
CA GLY A 13 32.55 -8.60 -18.87
C GLY A 13 33.84 -8.21 -18.14
N ASP A 14 34.52 -7.17 -18.63
CA ASP A 14 35.75 -6.63 -18.04
C ASP A 14 35.49 -5.53 -16.98
N ILE A 15 34.24 -5.12 -16.80
CA ILE A 15 33.86 -4.04 -15.89
C ILE A 15 33.66 -4.62 -14.49
N VAL A 16 34.38 -4.10 -13.50
CA VAL A 16 34.21 -4.43 -12.08
C VAL A 16 33.62 -3.22 -11.35
N VAL A 17 32.47 -3.41 -10.71
CA VAL A 17 31.79 -2.40 -9.89
C VAL A 17 31.85 -2.84 -8.43
N LYS A 18 32.35 -1.97 -7.55
CA LYS A 18 32.48 -2.23 -6.12
C LYS A 18 31.36 -1.55 -5.33
N GLU A 19 31.15 -2.00 -4.10
CA GLU A 19 30.30 -1.31 -3.15
C GLU A 19 30.76 0.14 -2.97
N GLY A 20 29.81 1.07 -3.08
CA GLY A 20 30.05 2.51 -3.05
C GLY A 20 30.27 3.14 -4.43
N ASP A 21 30.51 2.36 -5.48
CA ASP A 21 30.56 2.90 -6.84
C ASP A 21 29.15 3.29 -7.30
N VAL A 22 29.03 4.49 -7.89
CA VAL A 22 27.77 4.96 -8.43
C VAL A 22 27.48 4.27 -9.76
N ILE A 23 26.27 3.75 -9.90
CA ILE A 23 25.71 3.27 -11.17
C ILE A 23 24.38 3.96 -11.39
N SER A 24 24.04 4.18 -12.67
CA SER A 24 22.74 4.73 -13.06
C SER A 24 21.96 3.68 -13.83
N ILE A 25 20.65 3.58 -13.59
CA ILE A 25 19.79 2.58 -14.23
C ILE A 25 18.65 3.31 -14.95
N ASP A 26 18.46 3.01 -16.23
CA ASP A 26 17.27 3.41 -16.97
C ASP A 26 16.19 2.33 -16.79
N GLY A 27 15.21 2.62 -15.93
CA GLY A 27 14.09 1.72 -15.63
C GLY A 27 13.15 1.45 -16.82
N THR A 28 13.24 2.23 -17.91
CA THR A 28 12.42 2.01 -19.12
C THR A 28 13.06 0.99 -20.04
N THR A 29 14.37 1.09 -20.24
CA THR A 29 15.10 0.21 -21.18
C THR A 29 15.85 -0.93 -20.49
N GLY A 30 15.94 -0.93 -19.16
CA GLY A 30 16.73 -1.88 -18.38
C GLY A 30 18.24 -1.70 -18.51
N ARG A 31 18.70 -0.60 -19.13
CA ARG A 31 20.14 -0.34 -19.31
C ARG A 31 20.76 0.14 -18.01
N VAL A 32 21.96 -0.37 -17.72
CA VAL A 32 22.77 0.03 -16.58
C VAL A 32 24.01 0.76 -17.10
N PHE A 33 24.27 1.94 -16.55
CA PHE A 33 25.37 2.83 -16.89
C PHE A 33 26.34 2.92 -15.70
N LEU A 34 27.63 2.96 -16.00
CA LEU A 34 28.65 3.26 -15.01
C LEU A 34 28.66 4.75 -14.69
N GLY A 35 28.73 5.09 -13.40
CA GLY A 35 28.78 6.45 -12.92
C GLY A 35 27.40 7.11 -12.77
N GLU A 36 27.44 8.37 -12.36
CA GLU A 36 26.27 9.23 -12.22
C GLU A 36 25.89 9.83 -13.57
N VAL A 37 24.65 9.59 -14.00
CA VAL A 37 24.06 10.25 -15.16
C VAL A 37 23.30 11.48 -14.68
N PRO A 38 23.50 12.68 -15.26
CA PRO A 38 22.75 13.87 -14.88
C PRO A 38 21.23 13.65 -15.01
N MET A 39 20.52 13.81 -13.91
CA MET A 39 19.06 13.71 -13.85
C MET A 39 18.41 15.07 -14.05
N ILE A 40 17.22 15.08 -14.65
CA ILE A 40 16.39 16.28 -14.78
C ILE A 40 15.20 16.10 -13.83
N ASP A 41 15.03 17.03 -12.90
CA ASP A 41 13.85 17.01 -12.04
C ASP A 41 12.59 17.23 -12.89
N PRO A 42 11.57 16.37 -12.78
CA PRO A 42 10.32 16.58 -13.49
C PRO A 42 9.63 17.85 -12.94
N GLN A 43 9.51 18.86 -13.80
CA GLN A 43 8.89 20.14 -13.45
C GLN A 43 7.49 20.27 -14.06
N MET A 44 6.56 20.83 -13.29
CA MET A 44 5.27 21.23 -13.80
C MET A 44 5.41 22.53 -14.62
N THR A 45 5.57 22.42 -15.93
CA THR A 45 5.68 23.61 -16.80
C THR A 45 4.33 24.32 -16.94
N PRO A 46 4.31 25.62 -17.30
CA PRO A 46 3.06 26.34 -17.56
C PRO A 46 2.21 25.69 -18.66
N GLU A 47 2.83 25.15 -19.70
CA GLU A 47 2.15 24.47 -20.81
C GLU A 47 1.52 23.15 -20.34
N LEU A 48 2.25 22.35 -19.56
CA LEU A 48 1.74 21.11 -18.99
C LEU A 48 0.59 21.40 -18.02
N SER A 49 0.74 22.41 -17.15
CA SER A 49 -0.33 22.86 -16.25
C SER A 49 -1.58 23.25 -17.03
N LYS A 50 -1.42 23.97 -18.14
CA LYS A 50 -2.55 24.39 -18.98
C LYS A 50 -3.23 23.19 -19.63
N LEU A 51 -2.47 22.27 -20.19
CA LEU A 51 -2.99 21.04 -20.79
C LEU A 51 -3.77 20.20 -19.77
N LEU A 52 -3.19 20.00 -18.58
CA LEU A 52 -3.83 19.23 -17.52
C LEU A 52 -5.09 19.93 -16.98
N SER A 53 -5.15 21.26 -16.98
CA SER A 53 -6.38 22.00 -16.63
C SER A 53 -7.53 21.74 -17.61
N TRP A 54 -7.23 21.48 -18.89
CA TRP A 54 -8.25 21.06 -19.85
C TRP A 54 -8.66 19.62 -19.64
N ALA A 55 -7.71 18.75 -19.29
CA ALA A 55 -8.00 17.36 -18.95
C ALA A 55 -8.99 17.29 -17.77
N ASP A 56 -8.77 18.09 -16.72
CA ASP A 56 -9.63 18.12 -15.54
C ASP A 56 -11.08 18.56 -15.83
N GLN A 57 -11.27 19.43 -16.82
CA GLN A 57 -12.61 19.90 -17.20
C GLN A 57 -13.45 18.81 -17.88
N VAL A 58 -12.81 17.76 -18.39
CA VAL A 58 -13.48 16.74 -19.21
C VAL A 58 -13.48 15.37 -18.54
N LYS A 59 -12.46 15.05 -17.73
CA LYS A 59 -12.37 13.76 -17.03
C LYS A 59 -13.58 13.56 -16.11
N ARG A 60 -14.09 12.33 -16.05
CA ARG A 60 -15.11 11.90 -15.08
C ARG A 60 -14.48 11.32 -13.83
N LEU A 61 -13.43 10.50 -13.99
CA LEU A 61 -12.72 9.88 -12.89
C LEU A 61 -11.95 10.92 -12.07
N GLY A 62 -12.02 10.79 -10.75
CA GLY A 62 -11.04 11.38 -9.85
C GLY A 62 -9.65 10.75 -10.08
N VAL A 63 -8.60 11.54 -9.93
CA VAL A 63 -7.21 11.06 -9.97
C VAL A 63 -6.54 11.37 -8.66
N TRP A 64 -6.35 10.33 -7.86
CA TRP A 64 -5.77 10.39 -6.53
C TRP A 64 -4.36 9.81 -6.55
N ALA A 65 -3.66 9.91 -5.42
CA ALA A 65 -2.31 9.41 -5.29
C ALA A 65 -2.15 8.32 -4.23
N ASN A 66 -1.19 7.43 -4.47
CA ASN A 66 -0.64 6.53 -3.47
C ASN A 66 0.55 7.27 -2.85
N ALA A 67 0.42 7.71 -1.60
CA ALA A 67 1.46 8.47 -0.91
C ALA A 67 1.41 8.17 0.59
N ASP A 68 2.58 7.82 1.13
CA ASP A 68 2.69 7.30 2.49
C ASP A 68 3.31 8.33 3.46
N TYR A 69 3.90 9.41 2.92
CA TYR A 69 4.55 10.45 3.71
C TYR A 69 4.07 11.85 3.29
N PRO A 70 4.17 12.86 4.19
CA PRO A 70 3.77 14.24 3.88
C PRO A 70 4.46 14.81 2.63
N ARG A 71 5.73 14.48 2.42
CA ARG A 71 6.51 14.91 1.24
C ARG A 71 5.94 14.35 -0.08
N ASP A 72 5.47 13.11 -0.06
CA ASP A 72 4.94 12.44 -1.24
C ASP A 72 3.51 12.93 -1.53
N ALA A 73 2.72 13.15 -0.48
CA ALA A 73 1.41 13.78 -0.58
C ALA A 73 1.52 15.22 -1.14
N ALA A 74 2.55 15.98 -0.74
CA ALA A 74 2.74 17.35 -1.22
C ALA A 74 3.07 17.37 -2.71
N ARG A 75 3.95 16.47 -3.14
CA ARG A 75 4.30 16.27 -4.55
C ARG A 75 3.10 15.79 -5.37
N ALA A 76 2.30 14.87 -4.84
CA ALA A 76 1.08 14.42 -5.50
C ALA A 76 0.08 15.57 -5.69
N ARG A 77 -0.11 16.40 -4.65
CA ARG A 77 -0.99 17.58 -4.71
C ARG A 77 -0.48 18.61 -5.72
N GLU A 78 0.83 18.83 -5.80
CA GLU A 78 1.45 19.69 -6.83
C GLU A 78 1.15 19.18 -8.25
N PHE A 79 1.18 17.86 -8.45
CA PHE A 79 0.77 17.24 -9.71
C PHE A 79 -0.75 17.18 -9.95
N GLY A 80 -1.55 17.74 -9.03
CA GLY A 80 -3.00 17.86 -9.15
C GLY A 80 -3.78 16.63 -8.69
N ALA A 81 -3.23 15.83 -7.76
CA ALA A 81 -3.98 14.76 -7.12
C ALA A 81 -5.15 15.33 -6.29
N GLU A 82 -6.30 14.70 -6.41
CA GLU A 82 -7.56 15.12 -5.76
C GLU A 82 -7.83 14.41 -4.43
N GLY A 83 -6.84 13.68 -3.91
CA GLY A 83 -6.94 12.87 -2.70
C GLY A 83 -5.79 11.88 -2.60
N ILE A 84 -5.71 11.18 -1.47
CA ILE A 84 -4.86 9.99 -1.31
C ILE A 84 -5.76 8.76 -1.35
N GLY A 85 -5.57 7.90 -2.34
CA GLY A 85 -6.34 6.65 -2.48
C GLY A 85 -5.69 5.45 -1.80
N LEU A 86 -4.43 5.60 -1.38
CA LEU A 86 -3.71 4.60 -0.58
C LEU A 86 -2.53 5.24 0.14
N CYS A 87 -2.63 5.36 1.46
CA CYS A 87 -1.51 5.58 2.38
C CYS A 87 -1.21 4.26 3.11
N ARG A 88 -0.03 3.69 2.86
CA ARG A 88 0.45 2.43 3.44
C ARG A 88 1.14 2.70 4.77
N THR A 89 0.66 2.05 5.82
CA THR A 89 1.19 2.27 7.17
C THR A 89 2.44 1.43 7.47
N GLU A 90 2.62 0.31 6.77
CA GLU A 90 3.82 -0.53 6.83
C GLU A 90 5.10 0.22 6.49
N HIS A 91 5.09 1.16 5.55
CA HIS A 91 6.28 1.96 5.22
C HIS A 91 6.69 2.85 6.40
N MET A 92 5.71 3.39 7.15
CA MET A 92 5.99 4.15 8.36
C MET A 92 6.62 3.25 9.44
N PHE A 93 6.15 2.01 9.58
CA PHE A 93 6.69 1.04 10.54
C PHE A 93 8.11 0.57 10.20
N MET A 94 8.48 0.55 8.91
CA MET A 94 9.81 0.13 8.42
C MET A 94 10.91 1.20 8.58
N GLU A 95 10.58 2.41 9.05
CA GLU A 95 11.59 3.44 9.30
C GLU A 95 12.62 2.99 10.34
N GLN A 96 13.89 3.34 10.14
CA GLN A 96 15.02 2.85 10.96
C GLN A 96 14.82 3.09 12.46
N GLU A 97 14.21 4.21 12.85
CA GLU A 97 13.97 4.55 14.25
C GLU A 97 12.77 3.78 14.87
N ARG A 98 11.88 3.25 14.03
CA ARG A 98 10.64 2.58 14.46
C ARG A 98 10.74 1.06 14.41
N LEU A 99 11.54 0.54 13.47
CA LEU A 99 11.72 -0.88 13.28
C LEU A 99 12.09 -1.63 14.58
N PRO A 100 13.00 -1.13 15.44
CA PRO A 100 13.29 -1.79 16.73
C PRO A 100 12.07 -1.87 17.66
N ILE A 101 11.21 -0.85 17.65
CA ILE A 101 9.97 -0.81 18.46
C ILE A 101 8.95 -1.82 17.91
N VAL A 102 8.85 -1.93 16.58
CA VAL A 102 8.00 -2.93 15.91
C VAL A 102 8.50 -4.35 16.24
N GLN A 103 9.80 -4.58 16.22
CA GLN A 103 10.39 -5.87 16.61
C GLN A 103 10.10 -6.19 18.09
N GLU A 104 10.23 -5.22 19.00
CA GLU A 104 9.85 -5.38 20.41
C GLU A 104 8.35 -5.73 20.56
N MET A 105 7.48 -5.11 19.76
CA MET A 105 6.04 -5.39 19.73
C MET A 105 5.77 -6.83 19.27
N ILE A 106 6.48 -7.30 18.24
CA ILE A 106 6.34 -8.66 17.70
C ILE A 106 6.79 -9.70 18.73
N LEU A 107 7.85 -9.41 19.49
CA LEU A 107 8.39 -10.28 20.54
C LEU A 107 7.56 -10.26 21.85
N SER A 108 6.58 -9.37 21.96
CA SER A 108 5.74 -9.23 23.16
C SER A 108 4.77 -10.42 23.32
N ARG A 109 4.78 -11.03 24.51
CA ARG A 109 4.11 -12.31 24.77
C ARG A 109 2.61 -12.21 25.01
N ASP A 110 2.16 -11.07 25.51
CA ASP A 110 0.77 -10.84 25.88
C ASP A 110 0.27 -9.47 25.38
N PRO A 111 -1.06 -9.28 25.30
CA PRO A 111 -1.64 -8.03 24.81
C PRO A 111 -1.29 -6.79 25.65
N GLU A 112 -1.03 -6.93 26.95
CA GLU A 112 -0.71 -5.78 27.81
C GLU A 112 0.69 -5.25 27.50
N GLN A 113 1.67 -6.16 27.38
CA GLN A 113 3.02 -5.82 26.93
C GLN A 113 2.98 -5.19 25.54
N ARG A 114 2.22 -5.79 24.62
CA ARG A 114 2.11 -5.27 23.25
C ARG A 114 1.53 -3.85 23.22
N ARG A 115 0.50 -3.57 24.01
CA ARG A 115 -0.07 -2.22 24.16
C ARG A 115 0.96 -1.22 24.70
N ALA A 116 1.78 -1.62 25.67
CA ALA A 116 2.83 -0.75 26.21
C ALA A 116 3.90 -0.39 25.15
N VAL A 117 4.27 -1.33 24.29
CA VAL A 117 5.20 -1.08 23.18
C VAL A 117 4.54 -0.23 22.08
N LEU A 118 3.31 -0.54 21.72
CA LEU A 118 2.50 0.21 20.75
C LEU A 118 2.31 1.68 21.16
N ALA A 119 2.24 1.98 22.46
CA ALA A 119 2.17 3.35 22.96
C ALA A 119 3.41 4.19 22.58
N LYS A 120 4.57 3.55 22.34
CA LYS A 120 5.77 4.22 21.82
C LYS A 120 5.65 4.59 20.33
N LEU A 121 4.93 3.78 19.55
CA LEU A 121 4.69 4.01 18.11
C LEU A 121 3.59 5.04 17.84
N LEU A 122 2.59 5.10 18.73
CA LEU A 122 1.44 6.00 18.61
C LEU A 122 1.82 7.47 18.28
N PRO A 123 2.68 8.16 19.04
CA PRO A 123 3.00 9.55 18.75
C PRO A 123 3.69 9.72 17.38
N LEU A 124 4.52 8.75 16.96
CA LEU A 124 5.24 8.82 15.68
C LEU A 124 4.27 8.72 14.50
N GLN A 125 3.35 7.76 14.53
CA GLN A 125 2.32 7.65 13.48
C GLN A 125 1.37 8.85 13.47
N ARG A 126 0.98 9.34 14.65
CA ARG A 126 0.09 10.50 14.75
C ARG A 126 0.70 11.73 14.08
N GLU A 127 1.99 11.98 14.28
CA GLU A 127 2.68 13.10 13.62
C GLU A 127 2.74 12.94 12.10
N ASP A 128 2.98 11.73 11.58
CA ASP A 128 2.95 11.47 10.14
C ASP A 128 1.57 11.79 9.55
N PHE A 129 0.51 11.25 10.15
CA PHE A 129 -0.86 11.46 9.69
C PHE A 129 -1.25 12.94 9.78
N LYS A 130 -0.87 13.65 10.84
CA LYS A 130 -1.10 15.09 10.96
C LYS A 130 -0.40 15.87 9.85
N GLY A 131 0.83 15.47 9.51
CA GLY A 131 1.56 16.01 8.38
C GLY A 131 0.85 15.78 7.05
N ILE A 132 0.35 14.57 6.81
CA ILE A 132 -0.41 14.21 5.60
C ILE A 132 -1.72 15.02 5.53
N PHE A 133 -2.50 15.07 6.61
CA PHE A 133 -3.75 15.84 6.68
C PHE A 133 -3.53 17.33 6.42
N ARG A 134 -2.46 17.93 6.97
CA ARG A 134 -2.11 19.32 6.70
C ARG A 134 -1.86 19.56 5.21
N VAL A 135 -1.08 18.67 4.59
CA VAL A 135 -0.75 18.75 3.16
C VAL A 135 -1.97 18.51 2.28
N MET A 136 -2.90 17.66 2.70
CA MET A 136 -4.10 17.27 1.96
C MET A 136 -5.37 17.99 2.45
N SER A 137 -5.23 19.15 3.12
CA SER A 137 -6.37 19.95 3.60
C SER A 137 -7.44 20.14 2.52
N GLY A 138 -8.67 19.75 2.84
CA GLY A 138 -9.85 19.79 1.98
C GLY A 138 -10.02 18.60 1.02
N LEU A 139 -9.14 17.59 1.10
CA LEU A 139 -9.15 16.40 0.22
C LEU A 139 -9.22 15.10 1.05
N PRO A 140 -9.82 14.03 0.52
CA PRO A 140 -9.89 12.73 1.18
C PRO A 140 -8.52 12.07 1.30
N VAL A 141 -8.32 11.36 2.41
CA VAL A 141 -7.09 10.59 2.68
C VAL A 141 -7.46 9.19 3.14
N ILE A 142 -7.32 8.22 2.23
CA ILE A 142 -7.50 6.79 2.51
C ILE A 142 -6.22 6.22 3.12
N ILE A 143 -6.32 5.75 4.36
CA ILE A 143 -5.25 5.14 5.13
C ILE A 143 -5.54 3.65 5.28
N ARG A 144 -4.64 2.82 4.76
CA ARG A 144 -4.72 1.37 4.88
C ARG A 144 -4.06 0.94 6.19
N LEU A 145 -4.80 0.19 7.00
CA LEU A 145 -4.23 -0.45 8.19
C LEU A 145 -3.14 -1.46 7.80
N ILE A 146 -2.36 -1.89 8.79
CA ILE A 146 -1.21 -2.76 8.54
C ILE A 146 -1.63 -4.00 7.74
N ASP A 147 -0.89 -4.25 6.67
CA ASP A 147 -1.17 -5.32 5.73
C ASP A 147 -0.16 -6.47 5.79
N PRO A 148 1.18 -6.27 5.82
CA PRO A 148 2.12 -7.37 5.72
C PRO A 148 2.10 -8.29 6.96
N PRO A 149 2.47 -9.57 6.80
CA PRO A 149 2.69 -10.46 7.92
C PRO A 149 3.87 -9.98 8.77
N LEU A 150 3.83 -10.28 10.07
CA LEU A 150 4.79 -9.72 11.03
C LEU A 150 6.25 -10.13 10.78
N HIS A 151 6.49 -11.28 10.13
CA HIS A 151 7.85 -11.72 9.83
C HIS A 151 8.58 -10.82 8.82
N GLU A 152 7.87 -10.00 8.02
CA GLU A 152 8.52 -9.04 7.12
C GLU A 152 9.26 -7.92 7.87
N PHE A 153 8.92 -7.66 9.13
CA PHE A 153 9.61 -6.68 9.98
C PHE A 153 10.79 -7.31 10.77
N LEU A 154 10.99 -8.61 10.65
CA LEU A 154 12.05 -9.34 11.32
C LEU A 154 13.26 -9.52 10.41
N PRO A 155 14.47 -9.72 10.97
CA PRO A 155 15.65 -10.04 10.18
C PRO A 155 15.49 -11.31 9.35
N ASP A 156 16.25 -11.40 8.25
CA ASP A 156 16.28 -12.61 7.41
C ASP A 156 16.65 -13.85 8.24
N HIS A 157 15.91 -14.93 8.03
CA HIS A 157 16.06 -16.18 8.77
C HIS A 157 17.46 -16.79 8.61
N ASP A 158 17.95 -16.88 7.37
CA ASP A 158 19.19 -17.59 7.08
C ASP A 158 20.39 -16.78 7.59
N GLU A 159 20.36 -15.45 7.42
CA GLU A 159 21.35 -14.56 8.01
C GLU A 159 21.36 -14.65 9.53
N LEU A 160 20.18 -14.62 10.17
CA LEU A 160 20.06 -14.69 11.62
C LEU A 160 20.52 -16.05 12.17
N LEU A 161 20.18 -17.15 11.49
CA LEU A 161 20.61 -18.50 11.84
C LEU A 161 22.14 -18.64 11.78
N ILE A 162 22.77 -18.08 10.74
CA ILE A 162 24.23 -18.05 10.61
C ILE A 162 24.84 -17.25 11.77
N GLN A 163 24.29 -16.06 12.06
CA GLN A 163 24.78 -15.20 13.15
C GLN A 163 24.69 -15.90 14.51
N VAL A 164 23.54 -16.48 14.85
CA VAL A 164 23.31 -17.22 16.09
C VAL A 164 24.26 -18.41 16.19
N THR A 165 24.42 -19.18 15.11
CA THR A 165 25.32 -20.35 15.09
C THR A 165 26.78 -19.95 15.32
N GLN A 166 27.23 -18.85 14.72
CA GLN A 166 28.58 -18.33 14.96
C GLN A 166 28.76 -17.83 16.40
N MET A 167 27.76 -17.15 16.97
CA MET A 167 27.81 -16.63 18.34
C MET A 167 27.80 -17.74 19.40
N ARG A 168 27.08 -18.84 19.16
CA ARG A 168 27.13 -20.03 20.03
C ARG A 168 28.55 -20.58 20.20
N ILE A 169 29.40 -20.44 19.17
CA ILE A 169 30.79 -20.90 19.19
C ILE A 169 31.72 -19.83 19.78
N LYS A 170 31.59 -18.57 19.33
CA LYS A 170 32.53 -17.49 19.66
C LYS A 170 32.29 -16.86 21.03
N SER A 171 31.03 -16.74 21.44
CA SER A 171 30.60 -15.97 22.61
C SER A 171 29.44 -16.67 23.35
N PRO A 172 29.66 -17.92 23.83
CA PRO A 172 28.61 -18.68 24.50
C PRO A 172 28.10 -17.96 25.76
N GLY A 173 26.78 -17.86 25.91
CA GLY A 173 26.12 -17.26 27.07
C GLY A 173 26.13 -15.72 27.12
N SER A 174 26.57 -15.03 26.06
CA SER A 174 26.45 -13.57 25.97
C SER A 174 24.99 -13.11 25.93
N GLU A 175 24.70 -11.92 26.48
CA GLU A 175 23.35 -11.33 26.44
C GLU A 175 22.85 -11.14 25.00
N GLU A 176 23.74 -10.72 24.09
CA GLU A 176 23.46 -10.59 22.66
C GLU A 176 23.06 -11.92 22.02
N LEU A 177 23.71 -13.03 22.39
CA LEU A 177 23.31 -14.35 21.92
C LEU A 177 21.89 -14.70 22.38
N VAL A 178 21.57 -14.45 23.65
CA VAL A 178 20.22 -14.73 24.20
C VAL A 178 19.15 -13.91 23.47
N GLU A 179 19.44 -12.66 23.12
CA GLU A 179 18.54 -11.81 22.34
C GLU A 179 18.35 -12.34 20.91
N LYS A 180 19.44 -12.66 20.20
CA LYS A 180 19.35 -13.21 18.84
C LYS A 180 18.70 -14.58 18.79
N GLU A 181 18.86 -15.42 19.81
CA GLU A 181 18.17 -16.70 19.91
C GLU A 181 16.66 -16.52 20.09
N LYS A 182 16.22 -15.53 20.89
CA LYS A 182 14.80 -15.18 20.99
C LYS A 182 14.26 -14.65 19.66
N MET A 183 15.02 -13.80 18.98
CA MET A 183 14.65 -13.30 17.66
C MET A 183 14.51 -14.44 16.65
N LEU A 184 15.48 -15.36 16.61
CA LEU A 184 15.45 -16.52 15.71
C LEU A 184 14.23 -17.41 15.98
N ALA A 185 13.94 -17.69 17.24
CA ALA A 185 12.76 -18.47 17.61
C ALA A 185 11.44 -17.78 17.18
N ALA A 186 11.38 -16.44 17.25
CA ALA A 186 10.23 -15.69 16.76
C ALA A 186 10.11 -15.73 15.23
N VAL A 187 11.22 -15.55 14.51
CA VAL A 187 11.26 -15.69 13.04
C VAL A 187 10.80 -17.08 12.61
N GLU A 188 11.34 -18.13 13.22
CA GLU A 188 10.96 -19.52 12.94
C GLU A 188 9.48 -19.79 13.26
N GLY A 189 8.98 -19.25 14.38
CA GLY A 189 7.58 -19.42 14.80
C GLY A 189 6.56 -18.68 13.92
N MET A 190 6.98 -17.59 13.25
CA MET A 190 6.12 -16.78 12.37
C MET A 190 6.32 -17.08 10.89
N ARG A 191 7.20 -18.03 10.56
CA ARG A 191 7.49 -18.41 9.19
C ARG A 191 6.30 -19.15 8.58
N GLU A 192 5.82 -18.63 7.47
CA GLU A 192 4.74 -19.24 6.70
C GLU A 192 5.27 -19.78 5.37
N GLN A 193 4.62 -20.82 4.85
CA GLN A 193 5.00 -21.38 3.54
C GLN A 193 4.67 -20.41 2.40
N ASN A 194 3.56 -19.67 2.53
CA ASN A 194 3.09 -18.71 1.53
C ASN A 194 2.65 -17.42 2.24
N PRO A 195 3.58 -16.52 2.60
CA PRO A 195 3.30 -15.27 3.32
C PRO A 195 2.20 -14.41 2.72
N MET A 196 2.11 -14.36 1.39
CA MET A 196 1.10 -13.61 0.65
C MET A 196 -0.34 -14.02 1.02
N LEU A 197 -0.57 -15.28 1.42
CA LEU A 197 -1.89 -15.81 1.76
C LEU A 197 -2.07 -16.11 3.27
N GLY A 198 -1.11 -15.70 4.10
CA GLY A 198 -1.01 -16.09 5.50
C GLY A 198 -1.72 -15.18 6.51
N LEU A 199 -1.15 -15.11 7.71
CA LEU A 199 -1.62 -14.28 8.84
C LEU A 199 -1.20 -12.82 8.65
N ARG A 200 -2.01 -12.09 7.89
CA ARG A 200 -1.77 -10.69 7.52
C ARG A 200 -3.08 -9.91 7.39
N GLY A 201 -3.02 -8.61 7.11
CA GLY A 201 -4.18 -7.75 6.87
C GLY A 201 -5.26 -7.84 7.96
N CYS A 202 -6.55 -7.93 7.57
CA CYS A 202 -7.66 -8.01 8.54
C CYS A 202 -7.55 -9.21 9.50
N ARG A 203 -6.91 -10.30 9.10
CA ARG A 203 -6.76 -11.51 9.92
C ARG A 203 -5.83 -11.23 11.09
N LEU A 204 -4.70 -10.57 10.81
CA LEU A 204 -3.78 -10.11 11.84
C LEU A 204 -4.50 -9.16 12.82
N GLY A 205 -5.25 -8.20 12.28
CA GLY A 205 -6.03 -7.26 13.09
C GLY A 205 -7.13 -7.88 13.94
N LEU A 206 -7.67 -9.04 13.57
CA LEU A 206 -8.66 -9.77 14.36
C LEU A 206 -8.00 -10.62 15.47
N ILE A 207 -6.80 -11.16 15.22
CA ILE A 207 -6.06 -11.97 16.20
C ILE A 207 -5.30 -11.09 17.20
N MET A 208 -4.78 -9.95 16.75
CA MET A 208 -3.97 -9.00 17.53
C MET A 208 -4.62 -7.60 17.47
N PRO A 209 -5.81 -7.43 18.06
CA PRO A 209 -6.66 -6.25 17.91
C PRO A 209 -5.96 -4.92 18.26
N GLU A 210 -5.11 -4.92 19.28
CA GLU A 210 -4.39 -3.75 19.76
C GLU A 210 -3.53 -3.07 18.68
N ILE A 211 -3.08 -3.79 17.66
CA ILE A 211 -2.30 -3.21 16.55
C ILE A 211 -3.18 -2.24 15.77
N ASN A 212 -4.35 -2.69 15.30
CA ASN A 212 -5.30 -1.85 14.57
C ASN A 212 -5.92 -0.77 15.48
N GLU A 213 -6.15 -1.06 16.76
CA GLU A 213 -6.63 -0.07 17.72
C GLU A 213 -5.64 1.10 17.86
N MET A 214 -4.35 0.81 17.94
CA MET A 214 -3.31 1.85 17.98
C MET A 214 -3.32 2.70 16.71
N GLN A 215 -3.39 2.06 15.53
CA GLN A 215 -3.41 2.79 14.26
C GLN A 215 -4.63 3.70 14.12
N VAL A 216 -5.83 3.20 14.46
CA VAL A 216 -7.05 4.02 14.41
C VAL A 216 -7.00 5.15 15.43
N ARG A 217 -6.46 4.91 16.62
CA ARG A 217 -6.20 5.98 17.58
C ARG A 217 -5.26 7.04 17.00
N ALA A 218 -4.15 6.64 16.38
CA ALA A 218 -3.21 7.57 15.75
C ALA A 218 -3.87 8.43 14.66
N ILE A 219 -4.68 7.80 13.79
CA ILE A 219 -5.39 8.47 12.69
C ILE A 219 -6.39 9.50 13.24
N ILE A 220 -7.24 9.10 14.18
CA ILE A 220 -8.31 9.96 14.71
C ILE A 220 -7.72 11.06 15.62
N GLU A 221 -6.70 10.77 16.42
CA GLU A 221 -6.00 11.81 17.19
C GLU A 221 -5.36 12.84 16.26
N ALA A 222 -4.68 12.41 15.20
CA ALA A 222 -4.10 13.30 14.20
C ALA A 222 -5.15 14.16 13.51
N ALA A 223 -6.30 13.57 13.15
CA ALA A 223 -7.40 14.30 12.52
C ALA A 223 -8.04 15.32 13.49
N CYS A 224 -8.25 14.95 14.76
CA CYS A 224 -8.73 15.87 15.79
C CYS A 224 -7.76 17.03 16.01
N GLU A 225 -6.47 16.76 16.09
CA GLU A 225 -5.44 17.80 16.22
C GLU A 225 -5.38 18.71 14.99
N ALA A 226 -5.40 18.14 13.79
CA ALA A 226 -5.43 18.92 12.55
C ALA A 226 -6.69 19.80 12.45
N LYS A 227 -7.86 19.26 12.80
CA LYS A 227 -9.11 20.03 12.85
C LYS A 227 -9.06 21.17 13.87
N ARG A 228 -8.44 20.94 15.03
CA ARG A 228 -8.18 21.99 16.03
C ARG A 228 -7.30 23.11 15.48
N ASP A 229 -6.34 22.75 14.63
CA ASP A 229 -5.45 23.69 13.92
C ASP A 229 -6.15 24.37 12.71
N GLY A 230 -7.45 24.13 12.49
CA GLY A 230 -8.24 24.72 11.41
C GLY A 230 -8.05 24.07 10.03
N ILE A 231 -7.47 22.86 9.99
CA ILE A 231 -7.30 22.07 8.77
C ILE A 231 -8.60 21.32 8.48
N ASP A 232 -9.05 21.35 7.23
CA ASP A 232 -10.21 20.57 6.78
C ASP A 232 -9.76 19.12 6.47
N VAL A 233 -10.22 18.17 7.28
CA VAL A 233 -9.74 16.78 7.27
C VAL A 233 -10.86 15.81 6.91
N HIS A 234 -10.54 14.87 6.02
CA HIS A 234 -11.47 13.84 5.53
C HIS A 234 -10.80 12.45 5.61
N PRO A 235 -10.60 11.91 6.82
CA PRO A 235 -9.96 10.60 7.02
C PRO A 235 -10.86 9.45 6.56
N GLU A 236 -10.29 8.52 5.81
CA GLU A 236 -10.94 7.29 5.39
C GLU A 236 -10.08 6.08 5.79
N ILE A 237 -10.63 5.17 6.60
CA ILE A 237 -9.89 4.04 7.15
C ILE A 237 -10.21 2.79 6.34
N MET A 238 -9.19 2.18 5.74
CA MET A 238 -9.33 1.03 4.87
C MET A 238 -8.80 -0.25 5.51
N ILE A 239 -9.64 -1.29 5.53
CA ILE A 239 -9.29 -2.61 6.02
C ILE A 239 -8.76 -3.49 4.85
N PRO A 240 -7.52 -3.98 4.90
CA PRO A 240 -6.95 -4.86 3.87
C PRO A 240 -7.39 -6.32 4.03
N LEU A 241 -7.28 -7.08 2.94
CA LEU A 241 -7.40 -8.54 2.83
C LEU A 241 -8.71 -9.16 3.31
N VAL A 242 -9.80 -8.39 3.29
CA VAL A 242 -11.14 -8.89 3.65
C VAL A 242 -11.59 -9.91 2.60
N GLY A 243 -12.06 -11.08 3.06
CA GLY A 243 -12.65 -12.12 2.21
C GLY A 243 -14.12 -12.40 2.53
N HIS A 244 -14.62 -11.96 3.70
CA HIS A 244 -15.99 -12.19 4.17
C HIS A 244 -16.55 -10.97 4.91
N VAL A 245 -17.84 -10.68 4.70
CA VAL A 245 -18.55 -9.58 5.38
C VAL A 245 -18.42 -9.60 6.92
N ASN A 246 -18.34 -10.78 7.56
CA ASN A 246 -18.23 -10.89 9.01
C ASN A 246 -16.84 -10.49 9.52
N GLU A 247 -15.79 -10.64 8.71
CA GLU A 247 -14.46 -10.11 9.04
C GLU A 247 -14.53 -8.58 9.10
N LEU A 248 -15.12 -7.95 8.07
CA LEU A 248 -15.29 -6.50 8.03
C LEU A 248 -16.19 -5.99 9.17
N LYS A 249 -17.32 -6.65 9.46
CA LYS A 249 -18.20 -6.29 10.57
C LYS A 249 -17.49 -6.34 11.92
N ALA A 250 -16.74 -7.42 12.19
CA ALA A 250 -16.02 -7.60 13.43
C ALA A 250 -14.94 -6.51 13.62
N VAL A 251 -14.13 -6.27 12.58
CA VAL A 251 -13.10 -5.23 12.60
C VAL A 251 -13.73 -3.84 12.76
N ARG A 252 -14.74 -3.49 11.96
CA ARG A 252 -15.43 -2.19 12.03
C ARG A 252 -16.03 -1.94 13.41
N GLN A 253 -16.72 -2.93 13.99
CA GLN A 253 -17.30 -2.80 15.34
C GLN A 253 -16.25 -2.52 16.41
N GLN A 254 -15.09 -3.15 16.31
CA GLN A 254 -13.99 -2.94 17.24
C GLN A 254 -13.39 -1.53 17.07
N LEU A 255 -13.10 -1.13 15.85
CA LEU A 255 -12.38 0.11 15.55
C LEU A 255 -13.25 1.37 15.68
N GLU A 256 -14.55 1.28 15.42
CA GLU A 256 -15.47 2.40 15.68
C GLU A 256 -15.53 2.77 17.16
N LYS A 257 -15.39 1.79 18.08
CA LYS A 257 -15.33 2.09 19.51
C LYS A 257 -14.12 2.94 19.85
N VAL A 258 -12.97 2.63 19.26
CA VAL A 258 -11.73 3.40 19.46
C VAL A 258 -11.90 4.81 18.90
N ALA A 259 -12.41 4.95 17.68
CA ALA A 259 -12.63 6.25 17.06
C ALA A 259 -13.55 7.15 17.91
N ARG A 260 -14.68 6.61 18.40
CA ARG A 260 -15.60 7.33 19.29
C ARG A 260 -14.93 7.73 20.61
N GLN A 261 -14.21 6.81 21.24
CA GLN A 261 -13.49 7.08 22.48
C GLN A 261 -12.49 8.24 22.30
N VAL A 262 -11.71 8.25 21.21
CA VAL A 262 -10.74 9.32 20.95
C VAL A 262 -11.43 10.66 20.74
N MET A 263 -12.52 10.70 19.97
CA MET A 263 -13.28 11.95 19.75
C MET A 263 -13.88 12.49 21.06
N GLU A 264 -14.38 11.62 21.94
CA GLU A 264 -14.86 11.98 23.28
C GLU A 264 -13.73 12.54 24.17
N GLU A 265 -12.57 11.87 24.20
CA GLU A 265 -11.38 12.29 24.95
C GLU A 265 -10.88 13.68 24.48
N GLN A 266 -10.85 13.90 23.17
CA GLN A 266 -10.37 15.13 22.54
C GLN A 266 -11.43 16.24 22.48
N ARG A 267 -12.70 15.91 22.72
CA ARG A 267 -13.87 16.79 22.58
C ARG A 267 -13.96 17.44 21.19
N ILE A 268 -13.62 16.69 20.16
CA ILE A 268 -13.67 17.11 18.76
C ILE A 268 -14.32 15.99 17.96
N GLU A 269 -15.40 16.32 17.25
CA GLU A 269 -16.02 15.41 16.28
C GLU A 269 -15.31 15.53 14.94
N VAL A 270 -14.97 14.39 14.34
CA VAL A 270 -14.37 14.28 13.02
C VAL A 270 -15.21 13.28 12.23
N ASP A 271 -15.68 13.68 11.06
CA ASP A 271 -16.33 12.75 10.13
C ASP A 271 -15.27 11.85 9.50
N TYR A 272 -15.53 10.55 9.47
CA TYR A 272 -14.64 9.56 8.87
C TYR A 272 -15.45 8.46 8.20
N LYS A 273 -14.83 7.77 7.24
CA LYS A 273 -15.41 6.58 6.59
C LYS A 273 -14.63 5.32 6.96
N PHE A 274 -15.32 4.18 7.02
CA PHE A 274 -14.74 2.86 7.06
C PHE A 274 -15.03 2.11 5.76
N GLY A 275 -13.97 1.76 5.03
CA GLY A 275 -14.05 1.00 3.80
C GLY A 275 -13.17 -0.24 3.81
N THR A 276 -13.13 -0.91 2.68
CA THR A 276 -12.35 -2.14 2.54
C THR A 276 -11.64 -2.19 1.21
N MET A 277 -10.50 -2.87 1.24
CA MET A 277 -9.85 -3.29 0.02
C MET A 277 -10.62 -4.47 -0.59
N ILE A 278 -10.88 -4.44 -1.90
CA ILE A 278 -11.40 -5.58 -2.66
C ILE A 278 -10.24 -6.18 -3.44
N GLU A 279 -9.58 -7.15 -2.83
CA GLU A 279 -8.36 -7.76 -3.35
C GLU A 279 -8.32 -9.29 -3.22
N ILE A 280 -9.39 -9.87 -2.71
CA ILE A 280 -9.63 -11.31 -2.66
C ILE A 280 -10.80 -11.64 -3.59
N PRO A 281 -10.71 -12.66 -4.46
CA PRO A 281 -11.77 -13.02 -5.40
C PRO A 281 -13.10 -13.28 -4.70
N ARG A 282 -13.06 -13.91 -3.52
CA ARG A 282 -14.27 -14.11 -2.70
C ARG A 282 -14.97 -12.79 -2.33
N ALA A 283 -14.21 -11.75 -1.99
CA ALA A 283 -14.77 -10.44 -1.67
C ALA A 283 -15.48 -9.80 -2.87
N ALA A 284 -14.90 -9.95 -4.07
CA ALA A 284 -15.53 -9.50 -5.31
C ALA A 284 -16.83 -10.28 -5.61
N LEU A 285 -16.80 -11.61 -5.45
CA LEU A 285 -17.97 -12.49 -5.66
C LEU A 285 -19.12 -12.19 -4.68
N THR A 286 -18.81 -11.82 -3.43
CA THR A 286 -19.80 -11.51 -2.38
C THR A 286 -19.91 -10.01 -2.10
N ALA A 287 -19.54 -9.15 -3.06
CA ALA A 287 -19.42 -7.72 -2.84
C ALA A 287 -20.72 -7.03 -2.41
N GLY A 288 -21.89 -7.59 -2.76
CA GLY A 288 -23.17 -7.05 -2.28
C GLY A 288 -23.38 -7.19 -0.77
N GLU A 289 -22.84 -8.24 -0.15
CA GLU A 289 -22.87 -8.35 1.32
C GLU A 289 -21.89 -7.35 1.96
N ILE A 290 -20.69 -7.24 1.39
CA ILE A 290 -19.64 -6.35 1.89
C ILE A 290 -20.05 -4.88 1.73
N GLY A 291 -20.65 -4.51 0.58
CA GLY A 291 -21.10 -3.15 0.28
C GLY A 291 -22.21 -2.65 1.20
N SER A 292 -22.96 -3.56 1.85
CA SER A 292 -23.94 -3.19 2.90
C SER A 292 -23.30 -2.71 4.21
N VAL A 293 -21.99 -2.88 4.36
CA VAL A 293 -21.22 -2.54 5.57
C VAL A 293 -20.07 -1.60 5.28
N ALA A 294 -19.55 -1.56 4.05
CA ALA A 294 -18.45 -0.66 3.68
C ALA A 294 -18.99 0.68 3.19
N ASP A 295 -18.31 1.76 3.58
CA ASP A 295 -18.61 3.11 3.09
C ASP A 295 -17.93 3.38 1.73
N PHE A 296 -16.84 2.66 1.43
CA PHE A 296 -16.16 2.68 0.14
C PHE A 296 -15.43 1.35 -0.15
N PHE A 297 -15.15 1.11 -1.43
CA PHE A 297 -14.24 0.07 -1.91
C PHE A 297 -13.00 0.66 -2.56
N SER A 298 -11.85 0.02 -2.34
CA SER A 298 -10.65 0.25 -3.14
C SER A 298 -10.14 -1.09 -3.69
N PHE A 299 -10.05 -1.22 -5.01
CA PHE A 299 -9.51 -2.44 -5.60
C PHE A 299 -7.98 -2.49 -5.41
N GLY A 300 -7.52 -3.44 -4.62
CA GLY A 300 -6.12 -3.84 -4.51
C GLY A 300 -5.78 -4.81 -5.64
N THR A 301 -5.64 -4.27 -6.86
CA THR A 301 -5.56 -5.12 -8.06
C THR A 301 -4.29 -5.94 -8.16
N ASN A 302 -3.21 -5.57 -7.47
CA ASN A 302 -2.01 -6.41 -7.40
C ASN A 302 -2.36 -7.78 -6.79
N ASP A 303 -2.93 -7.79 -5.58
CA ASP A 303 -3.32 -9.02 -4.89
C ASP A 303 -4.52 -9.72 -5.54
N LEU A 304 -5.46 -8.95 -6.10
CA LEU A 304 -6.56 -9.54 -6.87
C LEU A 304 -6.05 -10.28 -8.11
N THR A 305 -5.08 -9.72 -8.84
CA THR A 305 -4.42 -10.40 -9.96
C THR A 305 -3.67 -11.64 -9.50
N GLN A 306 -2.86 -11.54 -8.42
CA GLN A 306 -2.11 -12.69 -7.88
C GLN A 306 -3.04 -13.87 -7.57
N THR A 307 -4.14 -13.61 -6.86
CA THR A 307 -5.09 -14.64 -6.44
C THR A 307 -5.99 -15.15 -7.58
N THR A 308 -6.27 -14.32 -8.59
CA THR A 308 -7.08 -14.72 -9.75
C THR A 308 -6.28 -15.60 -10.71
N PHE A 309 -5.03 -15.22 -10.98
CA PHE A 309 -4.11 -16.03 -11.81
C PHE A 309 -3.52 -17.22 -11.05
N GLY A 310 -3.52 -17.18 -9.71
CA GLY A 310 -2.87 -18.18 -8.88
C GLY A 310 -1.35 -18.11 -8.95
N VAL A 311 -0.80 -16.89 -9.00
CA VAL A 311 0.65 -16.66 -9.16
C VAL A 311 1.16 -15.62 -8.16
N SER A 312 2.35 -15.86 -7.62
CA SER A 312 3.14 -14.85 -6.90
C SER A 312 3.78 -13.92 -7.92
N ARG A 313 3.63 -12.60 -7.74
CA ARG A 313 4.18 -11.59 -8.65
C ARG A 313 5.68 -11.72 -8.79
N ASP A 314 6.37 -11.76 -7.65
CA ASP A 314 7.84 -11.79 -7.60
C ASP A 314 8.39 -13.06 -8.28
N ASP A 315 7.73 -14.20 -8.06
CA ASP A 315 8.10 -15.46 -8.71
C ASP A 315 7.77 -15.47 -10.20
N ALA A 316 6.63 -14.92 -10.60
CA ALA A 316 6.21 -14.88 -11.99
C ALA A 316 7.15 -14.02 -12.83
N GLU A 317 7.40 -12.78 -12.39
CA GLU A 317 8.31 -11.83 -13.05
C GLU A 317 9.73 -12.40 -13.17
N ALA A 318 10.23 -13.09 -12.13
CA ALA A 318 11.58 -13.64 -12.12
C ALA A 318 11.75 -14.93 -12.95
N LYS A 319 10.69 -15.74 -13.14
CA LYS A 319 10.84 -17.12 -13.66
C LYS A 319 10.24 -17.35 -15.03
N PHE A 320 9.00 -16.93 -15.29
CA PHE A 320 8.27 -17.38 -16.49
C PHE A 320 7.48 -16.30 -17.23
N LEU A 321 7.15 -15.18 -16.60
CA LEU A 321 6.20 -14.21 -17.15
C LEU A 321 6.69 -13.58 -18.46
N MET A 322 7.98 -13.22 -18.54
CA MET A 322 8.58 -12.71 -19.78
C MET A 322 8.45 -13.69 -20.95
N LYS A 323 8.68 -14.99 -20.68
CA LYS A 323 8.53 -16.03 -21.70
C LYS A 323 7.08 -16.14 -22.19
N TYR A 324 6.10 -16.02 -21.30
CA TYR A 324 4.67 -16.04 -21.68
C TYR A 324 4.30 -14.89 -22.62
N ILE A 325 4.88 -13.71 -22.40
CA ILE A 325 4.67 -12.53 -23.25
C ILE A 325 5.36 -12.73 -24.61
N GLU A 326 6.62 -13.19 -24.62
CA GLU A 326 7.38 -13.45 -25.85
C GLU A 326 6.74 -14.53 -26.73
N GLU A 327 6.13 -15.56 -26.13
CA GLU A 327 5.42 -16.63 -26.83
C GLU A 327 3.97 -16.27 -27.18
N GLY A 328 3.49 -15.09 -26.76
CA GLY A 328 2.11 -14.63 -27.00
C GLY A 328 1.04 -15.42 -26.24
N ILE A 329 1.42 -16.14 -25.17
CA ILE A 329 0.49 -16.80 -24.25
C ILE A 329 -0.30 -15.75 -23.48
N LEU A 330 0.37 -14.68 -23.05
CA LEU A 330 -0.23 -13.47 -22.53
C LEU A 330 0.12 -12.32 -23.48
N SER A 331 -0.85 -11.45 -23.76
CA SER A 331 -0.63 -10.28 -24.59
C SER A 331 0.23 -9.23 -23.88
N GLU A 332 0.04 -9.07 -22.57
CA GLU A 332 0.67 -8.06 -21.73
C GLU A 332 0.95 -8.64 -20.33
N ASN A 333 1.80 -7.94 -19.55
CA ASN A 333 2.01 -8.29 -18.15
C ASN A 333 0.75 -7.91 -17.33
N PRO A 334 0.06 -8.88 -16.70
CA PRO A 334 -1.20 -8.65 -15.98
C PRO A 334 -1.04 -7.86 -14.66
N PHE A 335 0.20 -7.60 -14.24
CA PHE A 335 0.52 -6.72 -13.10
C PHE A 335 0.77 -5.26 -13.51
N GLN A 336 0.92 -4.99 -14.81
CA GLN A 336 1.11 -3.64 -15.36
C GLN A 336 -0.17 -3.10 -16.01
N THR A 337 -0.83 -3.95 -16.79
CA THR A 337 -2.11 -3.65 -17.45
C THR A 337 -3.13 -4.66 -16.99
N ILE A 338 -4.32 -4.17 -16.63
CA ILE A 338 -5.35 -5.01 -16.05
C ILE A 338 -5.83 -6.07 -17.04
N ASP A 339 -5.92 -7.31 -16.57
CA ASP A 339 -6.58 -8.39 -17.28
C ASP A 339 -8.09 -8.15 -17.27
N ILE A 340 -8.63 -7.61 -18.38
CA ILE A 340 -10.06 -7.27 -18.49
C ILE A 340 -10.93 -8.54 -18.47
N ASP A 341 -10.47 -9.63 -19.08
CA ASP A 341 -11.27 -10.83 -19.31
C ASP A 341 -11.35 -11.78 -18.10
N GLY A 342 -10.46 -11.62 -17.11
CA GLY A 342 -10.51 -12.35 -15.84
C GLY A 342 -10.68 -11.42 -14.65
N VAL A 343 -9.64 -10.67 -14.30
CA VAL A 343 -9.65 -9.75 -13.14
C VAL A 343 -10.70 -8.65 -13.31
N GLY A 344 -10.88 -8.14 -14.52
CA GLY A 344 -11.88 -7.13 -14.86
C GLY A 344 -13.31 -7.61 -14.59
N LEU A 345 -13.63 -8.88 -14.89
CA LEU A 345 -14.94 -9.45 -14.58
C LEU A 345 -15.23 -9.45 -13.07
N LEU A 346 -14.23 -9.74 -12.23
CA LEU A 346 -14.39 -9.66 -10.78
C LEU A 346 -14.67 -8.21 -10.34
N ILE A 347 -13.99 -7.23 -10.93
CA ILE A 347 -14.21 -5.82 -10.65
C ILE A 347 -15.62 -5.39 -11.06
N GLU A 348 -16.06 -5.73 -12.27
CA GLU A 348 -17.41 -5.40 -12.75
C GLU A 348 -18.50 -5.99 -11.85
N MET A 349 -18.35 -7.26 -11.48
CA MET A 349 -19.26 -7.94 -10.55
C MET A 349 -19.31 -7.21 -9.20
N ALA A 350 -18.14 -6.85 -8.66
CA ALA A 350 -18.03 -6.20 -7.37
C ALA A 350 -18.61 -4.79 -7.37
N VAL A 351 -18.36 -3.99 -8.42
CA VAL A 351 -18.93 -2.66 -8.61
C VAL A 351 -20.45 -2.74 -8.65
N LYS A 352 -21.00 -3.64 -9.47
CA LYS A 352 -22.44 -3.79 -9.64
C LYS A 352 -23.11 -4.24 -8.35
N ALA A 353 -22.62 -5.31 -7.72
CA ALA A 353 -23.22 -5.85 -6.51
C ALA A 353 -23.07 -4.89 -5.31
N GLY A 354 -21.90 -4.26 -5.17
CA GLY A 354 -21.64 -3.25 -4.14
C GLY A 354 -22.63 -2.09 -4.24
N ARG A 355 -22.77 -1.48 -5.42
CA ARG A 355 -23.72 -0.36 -5.62
C ARG A 355 -25.19 -0.74 -5.53
N GLN A 356 -25.54 -1.99 -5.83
CA GLN A 356 -26.89 -2.49 -5.58
C GLN A 356 -27.22 -2.53 -4.08
N SER A 357 -26.22 -2.81 -3.23
CA SER A 357 -26.39 -2.84 -1.78
C SER A 357 -26.28 -1.46 -1.13
N ASN A 358 -25.44 -0.58 -1.67
CA ASN A 358 -25.21 0.78 -1.21
C ASN A 358 -25.04 1.71 -2.42
N PRO A 359 -26.10 2.43 -2.86
CA PRO A 359 -26.05 3.29 -4.04
C PRO A 359 -25.01 4.43 -3.97
N ASP A 360 -24.67 4.87 -2.76
CA ASP A 360 -23.69 5.94 -2.50
C ASP A 360 -22.26 5.40 -2.31
N LEU A 361 -22.05 4.09 -2.51
CA LEU A 361 -20.75 3.45 -2.35
C LEU A 361 -19.73 4.04 -3.32
N GLU A 362 -18.71 4.69 -2.73
CA GLU A 362 -17.56 5.19 -3.45
C GLU A 362 -16.62 4.02 -3.78
N ILE A 363 -16.19 3.93 -5.04
CA ILE A 363 -15.38 2.81 -5.51
C ILE A 363 -14.20 3.34 -6.30
N GLY A 364 -12.99 3.01 -5.85
CA GLY A 364 -11.76 3.32 -6.57
C GLY A 364 -10.86 2.11 -6.76
N ILE A 365 -9.70 2.37 -7.34
CA ILE A 365 -8.63 1.39 -7.55
C ILE A 365 -7.31 2.03 -7.10
N CYS A 366 -6.44 1.23 -6.48
CA CYS A 366 -5.09 1.62 -6.15
C CYS A 366 -4.08 0.59 -6.70
N GLY A 367 -2.80 0.92 -6.62
CA GLY A 367 -1.72 0.10 -7.18
C GLY A 367 -1.23 0.56 -8.54
N GLU A 368 -0.58 -0.34 -9.28
CA GLU A 368 0.12 0.01 -10.53
C GLU A 368 -0.83 0.28 -11.68
N HIS A 369 -1.94 -0.47 -11.75
CA HIS A 369 -2.99 -0.31 -12.76
C HIS A 369 -3.64 1.08 -12.72
N GLY A 370 -3.69 1.72 -11.55
CA GLY A 370 -4.28 3.07 -11.39
C GLY A 370 -3.56 4.18 -12.18
N GLY A 371 -2.36 3.92 -12.70
CA GLY A 371 -1.62 4.84 -13.56
C GLY A 371 -1.46 4.35 -15.01
N ASP A 372 -2.05 3.21 -15.38
CA ASP A 372 -1.93 2.61 -16.71
C ASP A 372 -3.10 3.08 -17.60
N PRO A 373 -2.88 3.71 -18.76
CA PRO A 373 -3.96 4.27 -19.57
C PRO A 373 -5.05 3.28 -19.98
N LYS A 374 -4.69 2.03 -20.33
CA LYS A 374 -5.67 0.99 -20.71
C LYS A 374 -6.52 0.57 -19.51
N SER A 375 -5.88 0.39 -18.36
CA SER A 375 -6.56 0.08 -17.10
C SER A 375 -7.47 1.22 -16.65
N ILE A 376 -7.04 2.48 -16.80
CA ILE A 376 -7.87 3.67 -16.49
C ILE A 376 -9.09 3.73 -17.41
N GLU A 377 -8.93 3.41 -18.70
CA GLU A 377 -10.05 3.33 -19.62
C GLU A 377 -11.08 2.28 -19.17
N PHE A 378 -10.62 1.10 -18.76
CA PHE A 378 -11.47 0.06 -18.20
C PHE A 378 -12.19 0.56 -16.92
N CYS A 379 -11.44 1.11 -15.95
CA CYS A 379 -11.99 1.68 -14.72
C CYS A 379 -13.07 2.75 -14.99
N HIS A 380 -12.87 3.56 -16.03
CA HIS A 380 -13.87 4.54 -16.45
C HIS A 380 -15.14 3.86 -16.97
N LYS A 381 -15.02 2.85 -17.83
CA LYS A 381 -16.17 2.14 -18.41
C LYS A 381 -17.00 1.39 -17.38
N VAL A 382 -16.35 0.71 -16.43
CA VAL A 382 -17.06 0.01 -15.35
C VAL A 382 -17.64 0.96 -14.30
N GLY A 383 -17.33 2.25 -14.41
CA GLY A 383 -17.96 3.29 -13.63
C GLY A 383 -17.32 3.54 -12.26
N LEU A 384 -16.02 3.29 -12.07
CA LEU A 384 -15.32 3.69 -10.84
C LEU A 384 -15.44 5.22 -10.60
N ASN A 385 -15.26 5.64 -9.35
CA ASN A 385 -15.24 7.03 -8.92
C ASN A 385 -13.87 7.66 -9.14
N TYR A 386 -12.79 6.94 -8.80
CA TYR A 386 -11.43 7.44 -8.92
C TYR A 386 -10.43 6.32 -9.25
N VAL A 387 -9.24 6.73 -9.71
CA VAL A 387 -8.04 5.89 -9.80
C VAL A 387 -6.93 6.50 -8.95
N SER A 388 -6.10 5.67 -8.31
CA SER A 388 -5.02 6.12 -7.43
C SER A 388 -3.69 5.51 -7.84
N CYS A 389 -2.69 6.37 -8.08
CA CYS A 389 -1.38 5.97 -8.62
C CYS A 389 -0.22 6.68 -7.90
N SER A 390 1.03 6.26 -8.14
CA SER A 390 2.20 6.96 -7.59
C SER A 390 2.20 8.45 -8.01
N PRO A 391 2.73 9.39 -7.20
CA PRO A 391 2.65 10.83 -7.47
C PRO A 391 3.06 11.24 -8.89
N PHE A 392 4.15 10.68 -9.41
CA PHE A 392 4.65 10.98 -10.76
C PHE A 392 3.77 10.49 -11.92
N ARG A 393 2.84 9.56 -11.65
CA ARG A 393 1.89 9.06 -12.64
C ARG A 393 0.57 9.84 -12.64
N VAL A 394 0.36 10.74 -11.68
CA VAL A 394 -0.86 11.57 -11.59
C VAL A 394 -1.10 12.37 -12.89
N PRO A 395 -0.11 13.06 -13.49
CA PRO A 395 -0.34 13.76 -14.77
C PRO A 395 -0.76 12.83 -15.90
N ILE A 396 -0.15 11.64 -15.99
CA ILE A 396 -0.49 10.62 -17.00
C ILE A 396 -1.92 10.13 -16.80
N ALA A 397 -2.29 9.82 -15.55
CA ALA A 397 -3.62 9.34 -15.22
C ALA A 397 -4.71 10.39 -15.49
N ARG A 398 -4.45 11.68 -15.22
CA ARG A 398 -5.34 12.79 -15.58
C ARG A 398 -5.59 12.88 -17.08
N LEU A 399 -4.53 12.78 -17.89
CA LEU A 399 -4.66 12.77 -19.34
C LEU A 399 -5.41 11.55 -19.83
N ALA A 400 -5.05 10.35 -19.35
CA ALA A 400 -5.72 9.10 -19.73
C ALA A 400 -7.23 9.14 -19.43
N ALA A 401 -7.60 9.57 -18.23
CA ALA A 401 -9.01 9.71 -17.82
C ALA A 401 -9.77 10.72 -18.70
N ALA A 402 -9.14 11.84 -19.07
CA ALA A 402 -9.75 12.82 -19.98
C ALA A 402 -9.89 12.29 -21.41
N HIS A 403 -8.88 11.59 -21.92
CA HIS A 403 -8.93 10.94 -23.24
C HIS A 403 -10.07 9.92 -23.32
N THR A 404 -10.23 9.08 -22.30
CA THR A 404 -11.33 8.14 -22.24
C THR A 404 -12.70 8.84 -22.26
N ALA A 405 -12.87 9.87 -21.43
CA ALA A 405 -14.13 10.62 -21.37
C ALA A 405 -14.46 11.34 -22.69
N LEU A 406 -13.45 11.81 -23.44
CA LEU A 406 -13.62 12.40 -24.77
C LEU A 406 -14.02 11.37 -25.83
N ASN A 407 -13.42 10.18 -25.79
CA ASN A 407 -13.74 9.11 -26.74
C ASN A 407 -15.17 8.59 -26.53
N GLU A 408 -15.62 8.47 -25.28
CA GLU A 408 -17.00 8.08 -24.96
C GLU A 408 -18.04 9.06 -25.52
N LYS A 409 -17.79 10.38 -25.48
CA LYS A 409 -18.69 11.41 -26.03
C LYS A 409 -18.76 11.43 -27.56
N ARG A 410 -17.83 10.77 -28.25
CA ARG A 410 -17.76 10.71 -29.72
C ARG A 410 -18.46 9.48 -30.30
N CYS A 411 -18.70 8.47 -29.49
CA CYS A 411 -19.52 7.30 -29.82
C CYS A 411 -20.99 7.60 -29.49
#